data_AF-A0A0C3EMP7-F1
#
_entry.id   AF-A0A0C3EMP7-F1
#
_cell.length_a   1.000
_cell.length_b   1.000
_cell.length_c   1.000
_cell.angle_alpha   90.00
_cell.angle_beta   90.00
_cell.angle_gamma   90.00
#
_symmetry.space_group_name_H-M   'P 1'
#
loop_
_entity.id
_entity.type
_entity.pdbx_description
1 polymer ?
#
loop_
_entity_poly.entity_id
_entity_poly.type
_entity_poly.pdbx_seq_one_letter_code
_entity_poly.pdbx_strand_id
1 'polypeptide(L)'
;MPEEAHLQLPSDFTAELRQSLGLTQLAVIKYELREGQAHDALKSLRQVIQEFNHNLLDKKGNVHGIAATLRSESFLCVFTSDKRIAATTYRRARNAMINLGLSKTDLQWRELHDGQLWGKNVSVVCSMGDSKTRDPWFWQIVAPRGLSKEKEKEWSIDSKFSPLTDRIIITLTIWSFI
;
A
#
# COMPACT_ATOMS: atom_id res chain seq x y z
N MET A 1 -12.60 29.64 -21.50
CA MET A 1 -11.48 29.13 -20.70
C MET A 1 -11.48 27.61 -20.90
N PRO A 2 -10.53 27.05 -21.68
CA PRO A 2 -10.57 25.65 -22.15
C PRO A 2 -9.97 24.64 -21.17
N GLU A 3 -9.90 24.95 -19.88
CA GLU A 3 -9.35 24.07 -18.84
C GLU A 3 -10.31 22.97 -18.33
N GLU A 4 -11.56 22.91 -18.81
CA GLU A 4 -12.55 21.88 -18.44
C GLU A 4 -12.69 20.74 -19.46
N ALA A 5 -11.81 20.67 -20.46
CA ALA A 5 -11.87 19.61 -21.46
C ALA A 5 -11.51 18.26 -20.81
N HIS A 6 -12.51 17.37 -20.69
CA HIS A 6 -12.30 15.98 -20.27
C HIS A 6 -11.29 15.30 -21.18
N LEU A 7 -10.07 15.09 -20.66
CA LEU A 7 -9.00 14.45 -21.39
C LEU A 7 -9.37 12.98 -21.62
N GLN A 8 -9.81 12.66 -22.84
CA GLN A 8 -10.13 11.29 -23.22
C GLN A 8 -8.87 10.44 -23.17
N LEU A 9 -8.91 9.46 -22.29
CA LEU A 9 -7.74 8.72 -21.88
C LEU A 9 -7.84 7.32 -22.53
N PRO A 10 -6.73 6.67 -22.94
CA PRO A 10 -6.80 5.35 -23.60
C PRO A 10 -7.53 4.24 -22.82
N SER A 11 -7.76 4.43 -21.52
CA SER A 11 -8.49 3.49 -20.66
C SER A 11 -10.00 3.56 -20.85
N ASP A 12 -10.48 4.63 -21.49
CA ASP A 12 -11.89 4.98 -21.59
C ASP A 12 -12.49 4.46 -22.90
N PHE A 13 -11.62 4.13 -23.87
CA PHE A 13 -11.98 3.53 -25.14
C PHE A 13 -11.96 2.00 -25.05
N THR A 14 -12.76 1.33 -25.86
CA THR A 14 -12.72 -0.13 -26.02
C THR A 14 -11.48 -0.55 -26.82
N ALA A 15 -11.10 -1.84 -26.74
CA ALA A 15 -9.92 -2.36 -27.43
C ALA A 15 -9.98 -2.12 -28.96
N GLU A 16 -11.17 -2.30 -29.57
CA GLU A 16 -11.42 -2.07 -31.00
C GLU A 16 -11.18 -0.60 -31.39
N LEU A 17 -11.67 0.33 -30.58
CA LEU A 17 -11.53 1.76 -30.85
C LEU A 17 -10.08 2.25 -30.63
N ARG A 18 -9.33 1.63 -29.72
CA ARG A 18 -7.89 1.92 -29.58
C ARG A 18 -7.11 1.50 -30.81
N GLN A 19 -7.48 0.37 -31.41
CA GLN A 19 -6.83 -0.12 -32.62
C GLN A 19 -7.14 0.79 -33.81
N SER A 20 -8.40 1.23 -33.97
CA SER A 20 -8.78 2.14 -35.06
C SER A 20 -8.14 3.53 -34.93
N LEU A 21 -7.94 4.01 -33.70
CA LEU A 21 -7.29 5.29 -33.40
C LEU A 21 -5.76 5.21 -33.36
N GLY A 22 -5.15 4.03 -33.56
CA GLY A 22 -3.70 3.85 -33.48
C GLY A 22 -3.11 4.05 -32.07
N LEU A 23 -3.93 3.97 -31.02
CA LEU A 23 -3.54 4.22 -29.62
C LEU A 23 -2.93 2.99 -28.93
N THR A 24 -2.60 1.94 -29.67
CA THR A 24 -2.12 0.67 -29.13
C THR A 24 -0.84 0.82 -28.33
N GLN A 25 0.15 1.58 -28.85
CA GLN A 25 1.40 1.83 -28.13
C GLN A 25 1.17 2.65 -26.85
N LEU A 26 0.30 3.65 -26.92
CA LEU A 26 -0.04 4.49 -25.77
C LEU A 26 -0.79 3.68 -24.70
N ALA A 27 -1.60 2.71 -25.09
CA ALA A 27 -2.26 1.79 -24.18
C ALA A 27 -1.26 0.94 -23.37
N VAL A 28 -0.16 0.50 -23.99
CA VAL A 28 0.92 -0.24 -23.31
C VAL A 28 1.62 0.64 -22.29
N ILE A 29 2.08 1.84 -22.68
CA ILE A 29 2.74 2.78 -21.76
C ILE A 29 1.82 3.11 -20.58
N LYS A 30 0.53 3.33 -20.87
CA LYS A 30 -0.46 3.62 -19.83
C LYS A 30 -0.69 2.43 -18.90
N TYR A 31 -0.63 1.22 -19.42
CA TYR A 31 -0.74 0.01 -18.61
C TYR A 31 0.41 -0.07 -17.61
N GLU A 32 1.66 0.14 -18.06
CA GLU A 32 2.84 0.18 -17.18
C GLU A 32 2.73 1.28 -16.10
N LEU A 33 2.24 2.46 -16.49
CA LEU A 33 2.00 3.54 -15.54
C LEU A 33 0.95 3.18 -14.47
N ARG A 34 -0.13 2.49 -14.87
CA ARG A 34 -1.16 2.03 -13.93
C ARG A 34 -0.68 0.89 -13.04
N GLU A 35 0.21 0.04 -13.53
CA GLU A 35 0.90 -0.98 -12.73
C GLU A 35 1.76 -0.32 -11.64
N GLY A 36 2.57 0.68 -12.00
CA GLY A 36 3.32 1.48 -11.02
C GLY A 36 2.40 2.13 -9.97
N GLN A 37 1.34 2.80 -10.42
CA GLN A 37 0.36 3.41 -9.52
C GLN A 37 -0.32 2.40 -8.59
N ALA A 38 -0.60 1.18 -9.07
CA ALA A 38 -1.18 0.13 -8.24
C ALA A 38 -0.18 -0.35 -7.18
N HIS A 39 1.10 -0.51 -7.53
CA HIS A 39 2.16 -0.82 -6.56
C HIS A 39 2.32 0.26 -5.50
N ASP A 40 2.36 1.54 -5.90
CA ASP A 40 2.49 2.67 -4.99
C ASP A 40 1.29 2.75 -4.03
N ALA A 41 0.08 2.54 -4.54
CA ALA A 41 -1.13 2.51 -3.73
C ALA A 41 -1.09 1.37 -2.69
N LEU A 42 -0.60 0.18 -3.07
CA LEU A 42 -0.43 -0.93 -2.13
C LEU A 42 0.70 -0.69 -1.12
N LYS A 43 1.81 -0.04 -1.53
CA LYS A 43 2.90 0.37 -0.62
C LYS A 43 2.37 1.36 0.42
N SER A 44 1.68 2.40 -0.03
CA SER A 44 1.02 3.39 0.83
C SER A 44 0.02 2.74 1.79
N LEU A 45 -0.85 1.85 1.29
CA LEU A 45 -1.81 1.13 2.14
C LEU A 45 -1.12 0.35 3.27
N ARG A 46 -0.04 -0.38 2.95
CA ARG A 46 0.72 -1.14 3.96
C ARG A 46 1.33 -0.22 5.01
N GLN A 47 1.93 0.89 4.58
CA GLN A 47 2.52 1.88 5.46
C GLN A 47 1.48 2.46 6.42
N VAL A 48 0.33 2.93 5.91
CA VAL A 48 -0.74 3.49 6.73
C VAL A 48 -1.30 2.46 7.72
N ILE A 49 -1.38 1.17 7.34
CA ILE A 49 -1.79 0.11 8.27
C ILE A 49 -0.76 -0.09 9.38
N GLN A 50 0.53 -0.10 9.06
CA GLN A 50 1.60 -0.21 10.07
C GLN A 50 1.59 0.98 11.03
N GLU A 51 1.49 2.20 10.50
CA GLU A 51 1.40 3.44 11.29
C GLU A 51 0.19 3.43 12.20
N PHE A 52 -0.98 3.05 11.69
CA PHE A 52 -2.21 2.90 12.50
C PHE A 52 -2.01 1.89 13.63
N ASN A 53 -1.42 0.74 13.33
CA ASN A 53 -1.19 -0.33 14.31
C ASN A 53 -0.22 0.11 15.40
N HIS A 54 0.82 0.86 15.05
CA HIS A 54 1.77 1.43 16.00
C HIS A 54 1.10 2.46 16.93
N ASN A 55 0.38 3.43 16.34
CA ASN A 55 -0.36 4.45 17.09
C ASN A 55 -1.42 3.85 18.02
N LEU A 56 -2.03 2.71 17.63
CA LEU A 56 -2.99 2.01 18.48
C LEU A 56 -2.33 1.41 19.73
N LEU A 57 -1.11 0.87 19.61
CA LEU A 57 -0.34 0.39 20.76
C LEU A 57 0.07 1.54 21.67
N ASP A 58 0.57 2.64 21.09
CA ASP A 58 0.98 3.82 21.84
C ASP A 58 -0.21 4.44 22.59
N LYS A 59 -1.38 4.50 21.95
CA LYS A 59 -2.62 4.92 22.61
C LYS A 59 -2.95 4.03 23.81
N LYS A 60 -2.80 2.71 23.67
CA LYS A 60 -3.10 1.75 24.75
C LYS A 60 -2.13 1.88 25.93
N GLY A 61 -0.85 2.15 25.66
CA GLY A 61 0.20 2.18 26.68
C GLY A 61 0.43 3.53 27.35
N ASN A 62 0.29 4.65 26.61
CA ASN A 62 0.86 5.94 27.01
C ASN A 62 -0.15 7.10 27.08
N VAL A 63 -1.36 6.93 26.56
CA VAL A 63 -2.35 8.02 26.49
C VAL A 63 -3.27 7.95 27.69
N HIS A 64 -3.15 8.91 28.59
CA HIS A 64 -3.99 9.04 29.78
C HIS A 64 -4.64 10.43 29.81
N GLY A 65 -5.94 10.49 30.14
CA GLY A 65 -6.71 11.73 30.20
C GLY A 65 -7.52 12.04 28.92
N ILE A 66 -8.66 12.72 29.11
CA ILE A 66 -9.70 12.94 28.08
C ILE A 66 -9.16 13.67 26.84
N ALA A 67 -8.40 14.76 27.05
CA ALA A 67 -7.87 15.56 25.94
C ALA A 67 -6.83 14.80 25.10
N ALA A 68 -6.00 13.97 25.73
CA ALA A 68 -5.02 13.15 25.04
C ALA A 68 -5.71 12.02 24.25
N THR A 69 -6.73 11.37 24.84
CA THR A 69 -7.55 10.36 24.17
C THR A 69 -8.24 10.91 22.92
N LEU A 70 -8.82 12.11 23.00
CA LEU A 70 -9.52 12.74 21.88
C LEU A 70 -8.56 13.05 20.71
N ARG A 71 -7.36 13.57 21.00
CA ARG A 71 -6.33 13.81 19.97
C ARG A 71 -5.92 12.49 19.31
N SER A 72 -5.59 11.47 20.09
CA SER A 72 -5.22 10.16 19.55
C SER A 72 -6.35 9.53 18.72
N GLU A 73 -7.60 9.73 19.10
CA GLU A 73 -8.76 9.30 18.32
C GLU A 73 -8.89 10.04 16.99
N SER A 74 -8.68 11.36 16.97
CA SER A 74 -8.67 12.12 15.71
C SER A 74 -7.60 11.62 14.73
N PHE A 75 -6.40 11.29 15.21
CA PHE A 75 -5.34 10.69 14.38
C PHE A 75 -5.75 9.32 13.82
N LEU A 76 -6.37 8.46 14.64
CA LEU A 76 -6.88 7.15 14.18
C LEU A 76 -7.97 7.30 13.11
N CYS A 77 -8.82 8.32 13.20
CA CYS A 77 -9.80 8.64 12.17
C CYS A 77 -9.13 9.02 10.84
N VAL A 78 -8.09 9.86 10.87
CA VAL A 78 -7.31 10.25 9.68
C VAL A 78 -6.68 9.03 9.02
N PHE A 79 -6.00 8.18 9.78
CA PHE A 79 -5.43 6.94 9.23
C PHE A 79 -6.50 6.01 8.65
N THR A 80 -7.72 6.00 9.22
CA THR A 80 -8.83 5.21 8.68
C THR A 80 -9.32 5.76 7.33
N SER A 81 -9.37 7.09 7.17
CA SER A 81 -9.64 7.69 5.86
C SER A 81 -8.51 7.41 4.86
N ASP A 82 -7.25 7.50 5.29
CA ASP A 82 -6.10 7.29 4.41
C ASP A 82 -6.04 5.85 3.87
N LYS A 83 -6.35 4.85 4.72
CA LYS A 83 -6.52 3.45 4.27
C LYS A 83 -7.54 3.33 3.14
N ARG A 84 -8.69 4.00 3.28
CA ARG A 84 -9.76 3.99 2.28
C ARG A 84 -9.33 4.71 1.00
N ILE A 85 -8.61 5.82 1.11
CA ILE A 85 -8.08 6.57 -0.05
C ILE A 85 -7.06 5.71 -0.81
N ALA A 86 -6.12 5.07 -0.12
CA ALA A 86 -5.16 4.17 -0.74
C ALA A 86 -5.86 2.97 -1.42
N ALA A 87 -6.84 2.36 -0.75
CA ALA A 87 -7.62 1.25 -1.30
C ALA A 87 -8.43 1.65 -2.54
N THR A 88 -9.07 2.83 -2.52
CA THR A 88 -9.82 3.33 -3.68
C THR A 88 -8.91 3.67 -4.85
N THR A 89 -7.71 4.20 -4.58
CA THR A 89 -6.69 4.47 -5.61
C THR A 89 -6.24 3.18 -6.29
N TYR A 90 -5.98 2.13 -5.51
CA TYR A 90 -5.67 0.80 -6.05
C TYR A 90 -6.83 0.24 -6.91
N ARG A 91 -8.08 0.29 -6.42
CA ARG A 91 -9.26 -0.17 -7.17
C ARG A 91 -9.41 0.57 -8.50
N ARG A 92 -9.20 1.89 -8.52
CA ARG A 92 -9.23 2.71 -9.73
C ARG A 92 -8.14 2.29 -10.72
N ALA A 93 -6.90 2.12 -10.26
CA ALA A 93 -5.79 1.67 -11.10
C ALA A 93 -6.06 0.28 -11.68
N ARG A 94 -6.55 -0.67 -10.85
CA ARG A 94 -6.93 -2.01 -11.27
C ARG A 94 -8.02 -2.02 -12.34
N ASN A 95 -9.08 -1.25 -12.15
CA ASN A 95 -10.16 -1.15 -13.14
C ASN A 95 -9.66 -0.60 -14.48
N ALA A 96 -8.77 0.40 -14.44
CA ALA A 96 -8.12 0.91 -15.65
C ALA A 96 -7.26 -0.16 -16.34
N MET A 97 -6.51 -0.97 -15.58
CA MET A 97 -5.73 -2.09 -16.13
C MET A 97 -6.63 -3.17 -16.76
N ILE A 98 -7.77 -3.49 -16.14
CA ILE A 98 -8.77 -4.44 -16.70
C ILE A 98 -9.28 -3.94 -18.04
N ASN A 99 -9.60 -2.64 -18.15
CA ASN A 99 -10.04 -2.05 -19.41
C ASN A 99 -8.94 -2.13 -20.49
N LEU A 100 -7.67 -2.01 -20.10
CA LEU A 100 -6.51 -2.08 -21.01
C LEU A 100 -6.14 -3.51 -21.42
N GLY A 101 -6.73 -4.55 -20.81
CA GLY A 101 -6.52 -5.95 -21.19
C GLY A 101 -6.06 -6.88 -20.06
N LEU A 102 -6.03 -6.42 -18.80
CA LEU A 102 -5.73 -7.30 -17.66
C LEU A 102 -6.84 -8.33 -17.45
N SER A 103 -6.47 -9.58 -17.16
CA SER A 103 -7.45 -10.59 -16.79
C SER A 103 -8.02 -10.29 -15.40
N LYS A 104 -9.34 -10.39 -15.26
CA LYS A 104 -10.01 -10.23 -13.96
C LYS A 104 -9.58 -11.29 -12.94
N THR A 105 -9.11 -12.45 -13.42
CA THR A 105 -8.71 -13.61 -12.61
C THR A 105 -7.22 -13.63 -12.28
N ASP A 106 -6.46 -12.58 -12.62
CA ASP A 106 -5.04 -12.53 -12.31
C ASP A 106 -4.77 -12.62 -10.80
N LEU A 107 -3.95 -13.61 -10.41
CA LEU A 107 -3.66 -13.94 -9.01
C LEU A 107 -2.82 -12.87 -8.30
N GLN A 108 -2.10 -12.05 -9.07
CA GLN A 108 -1.29 -10.94 -8.57
C GLN A 108 -2.13 -9.70 -8.27
N TRP A 109 -3.06 -9.36 -9.18
CA TRP A 109 -3.88 -8.16 -9.09
C TRP A 109 -5.30 -8.52 -8.63
N ARG A 110 -5.38 -9.02 -7.39
CA ARG A 110 -6.65 -9.42 -6.80
C ARG A 110 -7.49 -8.20 -6.43
N GLU A 111 -8.80 -8.42 -6.34
CA GLU A 111 -9.70 -7.42 -5.82
C GLU A 111 -9.42 -7.21 -4.33
N LEU A 112 -9.40 -5.93 -3.92
CA LEU A 112 -9.18 -5.53 -2.54
C LEU A 112 -10.53 -5.20 -1.92
N HIS A 113 -10.95 -5.95 -0.91
CA HIS A 113 -12.20 -5.70 -0.18
C HIS A 113 -11.94 -4.84 1.07
N ASP A 114 -12.95 -4.05 1.50
CA ASP A 114 -12.79 -3.17 2.67
C ASP A 114 -12.54 -3.96 3.97
N GLY A 115 -13.11 -5.16 4.09
CA GLY A 115 -12.86 -6.07 5.22
C GLY A 115 -11.43 -6.63 5.30
N GLN A 116 -10.60 -6.38 4.27
CA GLN A 116 -9.19 -6.81 4.23
C GLN A 116 -8.22 -5.67 4.58
N LEU A 117 -8.71 -4.46 4.88
CA LEU A 117 -7.88 -3.28 5.19
C LEU A 117 -7.28 -3.32 6.62
N TRP A 118 -6.73 -4.47 6.98
CA TRP A 118 -6.06 -4.72 8.24
C TRP A 118 -4.75 -5.47 7.99
N GLY A 119 -3.89 -5.51 9.00
CA GLY A 119 -2.64 -6.25 8.96
C GLY A 119 -2.17 -6.53 10.38
N LYS A 120 -1.40 -7.59 10.56
CA LYS A 120 -0.78 -7.88 11.85
C LYS A 120 0.20 -6.78 12.23
N ASN A 121 0.26 -6.48 13.53
CA ASN A 121 1.28 -5.61 14.04
C ASN A 121 2.58 -6.41 14.21
N VAL A 122 3.57 -6.12 13.36
CA VAL A 122 4.87 -6.82 13.33
C VAL A 122 5.76 -6.45 14.52
N SER A 123 5.46 -5.35 15.23
CA SER A 123 6.21 -4.90 16.42
C SER A 123 5.81 -5.63 17.70
N VAL A 124 4.68 -6.34 17.70
CA VAL A 124 4.26 -7.17 18.84
C VAL A 124 4.88 -8.55 18.69
N VAL A 125 5.48 -9.07 19.76
CA VAL A 125 5.97 -10.44 19.81
C VAL A 125 4.79 -11.38 19.56
N CYS A 126 4.81 -12.11 18.43
CA CYS A 126 3.80 -13.11 18.11
C CYS A 126 3.74 -14.15 19.24
N SER A 127 2.58 -14.30 19.86
CA SER A 127 2.39 -15.33 20.88
C SER A 127 2.21 -16.70 20.23
N MET A 128 2.52 -17.77 20.97
CA MET A 128 2.40 -19.16 20.53
C MET A 128 0.91 -19.50 20.33
N GLY A 129 0.35 -19.16 19.17
CA GLY A 129 -1.07 -19.26 18.85
C GLY A 129 -1.51 -18.33 17.70
N ASP A 130 -0.78 -17.24 17.48
CA ASP A 130 -1.07 -16.22 16.45
C ASP A 130 -0.72 -16.65 15.02
N SER A 131 -0.17 -17.86 14.83
CA SER A 131 0.20 -18.41 13.52
C SER A 131 -1.00 -18.75 12.63
N LYS A 132 -2.21 -18.87 13.19
CA LYS A 132 -3.41 -19.32 12.47
C LYS A 132 -4.01 -18.26 11.54
N THR A 133 -3.85 -16.97 11.85
CA THR A 133 -4.43 -15.91 11.03
C THR A 133 -3.49 -15.59 9.86
N ARG A 134 -3.86 -15.95 8.62
CA ARG A 134 -3.05 -15.61 7.44
C ARG A 134 -3.23 -14.13 7.08
N ASP A 135 -2.13 -13.42 6.83
CA ASP A 135 -2.20 -12.03 6.40
C ASP A 135 -2.90 -11.89 5.03
N PRO A 136 -3.59 -10.77 4.78
CA PRO A 136 -4.16 -10.47 3.47
C PRO A 136 -3.14 -10.59 2.32
N TRP A 137 -3.62 -10.96 1.14
CA TRP A 137 -2.78 -11.25 -0.03
C TRP A 137 -1.85 -10.12 -0.44
N PHE A 138 -2.24 -8.85 -0.26
CA PHE A 138 -1.44 -7.69 -0.66
C PHE A 138 -0.15 -7.51 0.17
N TRP A 139 -0.06 -8.15 1.35
CA TRP A 139 1.18 -8.18 2.12
C TRP A 139 2.28 -9.02 1.46
N GLN A 140 1.91 -9.98 0.61
CA GLN A 140 2.84 -10.88 -0.08
C GLN A 140 3.39 -10.28 -1.39
N ILE A 141 2.88 -9.14 -1.84
CA ILE A 141 3.29 -8.51 -3.10
C ILE A 141 4.46 -7.57 -2.84
N VAL A 142 5.67 -8.01 -3.14
CA VAL A 142 6.88 -7.25 -2.83
C VAL A 142 7.60 -6.72 -4.07
N ALA A 143 7.34 -7.25 -5.27
CA ALA A 143 8.09 -6.86 -6.48
C ALA A 143 7.19 -6.51 -7.68
N PRO A 144 7.56 -5.49 -8.49
CA PRO A 144 7.05 -5.29 -9.84
C PRO A 144 7.44 -6.46 -10.76
N ARG A 145 6.68 -6.70 -11.83
CA ARG A 145 6.99 -7.78 -12.79
C ARG A 145 8.35 -7.58 -13.47
N GLY A 146 9.12 -8.68 -13.55
CA GLY A 146 10.31 -8.76 -14.42
C GLY A 146 11.62 -8.24 -13.82
N LEU A 147 11.69 -7.98 -12.51
CA LEU A 147 12.97 -7.64 -11.87
C LEU A 147 13.86 -8.89 -11.74
N SER A 148 15.17 -8.72 -11.94
CA SER A 148 16.13 -9.79 -11.61
C SER A 148 16.06 -10.09 -10.11
N LYS A 149 16.45 -11.31 -9.72
CA LYS A 149 16.49 -11.74 -8.31
C LYS A 149 17.32 -10.79 -7.42
N GLU A 150 18.27 -10.03 -7.98
CA GLU A 150 19.00 -9.00 -7.22
C GLU A 150 18.13 -7.76 -6.97
N LYS A 151 17.47 -7.22 -8.00
CA LYS A 151 16.60 -6.05 -7.84
C LYS A 151 15.37 -6.35 -6.99
N GLU A 152 14.85 -7.58 -7.04
CA GLU A 152 13.79 -8.03 -6.12
C GLU A 152 14.24 -7.96 -4.65
N LYS A 153 15.52 -8.26 -4.36
CA LYS A 153 16.08 -8.14 -3.01
C LYS A 153 16.22 -6.68 -2.60
N GLU A 154 16.69 -5.80 -3.49
CA GLU A 154 16.78 -4.35 -3.23
C GLU A 154 15.41 -3.75 -2.92
N TRP A 155 14.38 -4.07 -3.71
CA TRP A 155 13.01 -3.64 -3.47
C TRP A 155 12.41 -4.24 -2.18
N SER A 156 12.79 -5.47 -1.85
CA SER A 156 12.41 -6.11 -0.57
C SER A 156 13.07 -5.43 0.63
N ILE A 157 14.29 -4.91 0.47
CA ILE A 157 14.99 -4.15 1.51
C ILE A 157 14.30 -2.80 1.71
N ASP A 158 13.95 -2.10 0.63
CA ASP A 158 13.26 -0.81 0.68
C ASP A 158 11.84 -0.92 1.29
N SER A 159 11.13 -2.03 1.01
CA SER A 159 9.84 -2.34 1.67
C SER A 159 9.97 -2.73 3.15
N LYS A 160 11.17 -3.14 3.60
CA LYS A 160 11.47 -3.43 5.02
C LYS A 160 12.05 -2.22 5.74
N PHE A 161 12.49 -1.20 5.01
CA PHE A 161 12.99 0.07 5.53
C PHE A 161 11.83 0.98 5.97
N SER A 162 11.06 0.50 6.94
CA SER A 162 10.44 1.40 7.92
C SER A 162 11.60 2.02 8.73
N PRO A 163 11.60 3.34 9.01
CA PRO A 163 12.74 4.07 9.58
C PRO A 163 13.06 3.73 11.06
N LEU A 164 12.73 2.53 11.53
CA LEU A 164 12.82 2.14 12.93
C LEU A 164 13.93 1.14 13.26
N THR A 165 14.71 0.65 12.29
CA THR A 165 15.84 -0.24 12.60
C THR A 165 17.12 0.49 13.02
N ASP A 166 17.24 1.80 12.78
CA ASP A 166 18.46 2.56 13.13
C ASP A 166 18.45 3.19 14.53
N ARG A 167 17.35 3.05 15.29
CA ARG A 167 17.27 3.62 16.65
C ARG A 167 17.62 2.66 17.79
N ILE A 168 17.88 1.39 17.51
CA ILE A 168 18.21 0.39 18.54
C ILE A 168 19.72 0.30 18.82
N ILE A 169 20.58 0.79 17.92
CA ILE A 169 22.04 0.69 18.11
C ILE A 169 22.59 1.79 19.05
N ILE A 170 21.89 2.91 19.23
CA ILE A 170 22.44 4.05 20.01
C ILE A 170 22.23 3.90 21.54
N THR A 171 21.35 3.01 22.02
CA THR A 171 21.10 2.87 23.47
C THR A 171 22.04 1.90 24.19
N LEU A 172 22.92 1.18 23.49
CA LEU A 172 23.80 0.16 24.10
C LEU A 172 25.23 0.64 24.41
N THR A 173 25.56 1.92 24.20
CA THR A 173 26.93 2.44 24.48
C THR A 173 27.03 3.47 25.60
N ILE A 174 25.97 3.70 26.39
CA ILE A 174 25.99 4.72 27.47
C ILE A 174 25.92 4.10 28.89
N TRP A 175 25.80 2.78 29.04
CA TRP A 175 25.83 2.10 30.35
C TRP A 175 27.08 1.24 30.55
N SER A 176 28.27 1.82 30.36
CA SER A 176 29.53 1.18 30.78
C SER A 176 30.56 2.13 31.40
N PHE A 177 30.19 3.37 31.73
CA PHE A 177 31.04 4.25 32.54
C PHE A 177 30.15 5.20 33.36
N ILE A 178 29.87 4.81 34.60
CA ILE A 178 29.80 5.60 35.85
C ILE A 178 29.62 4.60 36.98
#